data_AF-A0A916A066-F1
#
_entry.id   AF-A0A916A066-F1
#
_cell.length_a   1.000
_cell.length_b   1.000
_cell.length_c   1.000
_cell.angle_alpha   90.00
_cell.angle_beta   90.00
_cell.angle_gamma   90.00
#
_symmetry.space_group_name_H-M   'P 1'
#
loop_
_entity.id
_entity.type
_entity.pdbx_description
1 polymer ?
#
loop_
_entity_poly.entity_id
_entity_poly.type
_entity_poly.pdbx_seq_one_letter_code
_entity_poly.pdbx_strand_id
1 'polypeptide(L)'
;MPKHKEYTVTLISSGLIVDALHYGPFCHNWWISRPFEKRENPIFLHPIRLHMKTLVNLKDQDFIIEVVETFSNYGQIPGYICK
;
A
#
# COMPACT_ATOMS: atom_id res chain seq x y z
N MET A 1 8.68 1.69 -23.25
CA MET A 1 7.51 2.41 -22.70
C MET A 1 7.00 1.61 -21.52
N PRO A 2 6.88 2.16 -20.30
CA PRO A 2 6.31 1.39 -19.21
C PRO A 2 4.84 1.11 -19.56
N LYS A 3 4.42 -0.15 -19.52
CA LYS A 3 3.01 -0.51 -19.69
C LYS A 3 2.22 0.25 -18.63
N HIS A 4 1.36 1.17 -19.04
CA HIS A 4 0.42 1.82 -18.14
C HIS A 4 -0.49 0.75 -17.53
N LYS A 5 -0.87 0.94 -16.26
CA LYS A 5 -1.84 0.06 -15.60
C LYS A 5 -3.18 0.17 -16.32
N GLU A 6 -3.66 -0.93 -16.89
CA GLU A 6 -5.00 -1.05 -17.51
C GLU A 6 -6.08 -1.41 -16.48
N TYR A 7 -6.02 -0.81 -15.29
CA TYR A 7 -7.03 -1.03 -14.27
C TYR A 7 -7.23 0.24 -13.45
N THR A 8 -8.48 0.48 -13.07
CA THR A 8 -8.84 1.63 -12.24
C THR A 8 -8.77 1.22 -10.78
N VAL A 9 -8.25 2.12 -9.93
CA VAL A 9 -8.19 1.92 -8.49
C VAL A 9 -8.88 3.09 -7.81
N THR A 10 -9.89 2.79 -6.99
CA THR A 10 -10.60 3.78 -6.17
C THR A 10 -10.36 3.48 -4.69
N LEU A 11 -9.98 4.50 -3.92
CA LEU A 11 -9.86 4.36 -2.48
C LEU A 11 -11.25 4.32 -1.85
N ILE A 12 -11.56 3.23 -1.14
CA ILE A 12 -12.83 3.07 -0.39
C ILE A 12 -12.64 3.53 1.06
N SER A 13 -11.53 3.12 1.68
CA SER A 13 -11.19 3.49 3.05
C SER A 13 -9.70 3.75 3.15
N SER A 14 -9.32 4.84 3.82
CA SER A 14 -7.94 5.26 3.98
C SER A 14 -7.14 4.37 4.94
N GLY A 15 -7.80 3.63 5.83
CA GLY A 15 -7.13 2.83 6.86
C GLY A 15 -6.47 3.67 7.97
N LEU A 16 -5.70 2.99 8.82
CA LEU A 16 -5.12 3.54 10.05
C LEU A 16 -3.59 3.61 9.97
N ILE A 17 -3.05 4.70 10.51
CA ILE A 17 -1.65 4.77 10.94
C ILE A 17 -1.62 4.27 12.38
N VAL A 18 -0.91 3.17 12.59
CA VAL A 18 -0.75 2.52 13.90
C VAL A 18 0.70 2.70 14.34
N ASP A 19 0.92 3.31 15.50
CA ASP A 19 2.26 3.71 15.95
C ASP A 19 3.25 2.55 15.97
N ALA A 20 2.85 1.39 16.50
CA ALA A 20 3.68 0.19 16.56
C ALA A 20 4.13 -0.30 15.16
N LEU A 21 3.30 -0.10 14.14
CA LEU A 21 3.58 -0.54 12.77
C LEU A 21 4.36 0.50 11.97
N HIS A 22 4.05 1.79 12.15
CA HIS A 22 4.57 2.86 11.29
C HIS A 22 5.80 3.55 11.86
N TYR A 23 6.02 3.45 13.18
CA TYR A 23 7.15 4.06 13.89
C TYR A 23 7.88 3.06 14.80
N GLY A 24 7.46 1.79 14.83
CA GLY A 24 8.13 0.73 15.59
C GLY A 24 9.32 0.07 14.87
N PRO A 25 9.88 -1.03 15.42
CA PRO A 25 11.10 -1.68 14.92
C PRO A 25 11.02 -2.13 13.45
N PHE A 26 9.81 -2.45 12.97
CA PHE A 26 9.56 -2.93 11.61
C PHE A 26 8.95 -1.86 10.70
N CYS A 27 9.06 -0.58 11.07
CA CYS A 27 8.44 0.52 10.34
C CYS A 27 8.78 0.55 8.85
N HIS A 28 10.02 0.22 8.49
CA HIS A 28 10.49 0.19 7.10
C HIS A 28 9.63 -0.69 6.17
N ASN A 29 8.92 -1.69 6.70
CA ASN A 29 8.02 -2.55 5.92
C ASN A 29 6.67 -1.88 5.59
N TRP A 30 6.32 -0.80 6.30
CA TRP A 30 5.01 -0.12 6.22
C TRP A 30 5.04 1.18 5.42
N TRP A 31 6.13 1.45 4.69
CA TRP A 31 6.27 2.63 3.84
C TRP A 31 6.73 2.24 2.43
N ILE A 32 6.12 2.85 1.41
CA ILE A 32 6.51 2.68 0.01
C ILE A 32 7.12 3.96 -0.54
N SER A 33 8.27 3.84 -1.21
CA SER A 33 8.88 4.94 -1.95
C SER A 33 8.14 5.16 -3.26
N ARG A 34 7.78 6.42 -3.55
CA ARG A 34 7.27 6.82 -4.86
C ARG A 34 8.25 7.81 -5.47
N PRO A 35 8.90 7.46 -6.61
CA PRO A 35 9.71 8.44 -7.32
C PRO A 35 8.81 9.57 -7.81
N PHE A 36 9.21 10.81 -7.56
CA PHE A 36 8.66 11.95 -8.26
C PHE A 36 9.32 12.02 -9.65
N GLU A 37 8.58 12.42 -10.68
CA GLU A 37 9.09 12.44 -12.07
C GLU A 37 10.36 13.31 -12.26
N LYS A 38 10.66 14.20 -11.30
CA LYS A 38 11.88 14.99 -11.26
C LYS A 38 12.93 14.32 -10.36
N ARG A 39 14.03 13.91 -11.00
CA ARG A 39 15.14 13.12 -10.42
C ARG A 39 15.92 13.80 -9.28
N GLU A 40 15.65 15.08 -8.99
CA GLU A 40 16.38 15.89 -8.00
C GLU A 40 15.60 16.14 -6.70
N ASN A 41 14.37 15.63 -6.57
CA ASN A 41 13.54 15.86 -5.40
C ASN A 41 13.64 14.73 -4.37
N PRO A 42 13.43 15.02 -3.07
CA PRO A 42 13.45 14.00 -2.02
C PRO A 42 12.46 12.87 -2.33
N ILE A 43 12.88 11.62 -2.08
CA ILE A 43 12.01 10.44 -2.23
C ILE A 43 10.93 10.51 -1.16
N PHE A 44 9.67 10.72 -1.59
CA PHE A 44 8.54 10.73 -0.67
C PHE A 44 8.14 9.30 -0.30
N LEU A 45 8.16 9.02 1.00
CA LEU A 45 7.63 7.79 1.58
C LEU A 45 6.13 7.94 1.85
N HIS A 46 5.35 6.99 1.36
CA HIS A 46 3.92 6.93 1.57
C HIS A 46 3.58 5.75 2.50
N PRO A 47 2.73 5.94 3.52
CA PRO A 47 2.41 4.87 4.45
C PRO A 47 1.45 3.87 3.79
N ILE A 48 1.70 2.59 4.04
CA ILE A 48 0.75 1.50 3.79
C ILE A 48 -0.11 1.41 5.04
N ARG A 49 -1.39 1.77 4.97
CA ARG A 49 -2.23 1.91 6.17
C ARG A 49 -2.99 0.62 6.47
N LEU A 50 -3.03 0.24 7.75
CA LEU A 50 -3.75 -0.95 8.19
C LEU A 50 -5.26 -0.79 7.92
N HIS A 51 -5.93 -1.82 7.42
CA HIS A 51 -7.34 -1.79 6.99
C HIS A 51 -7.67 -0.79 5.87
N MET A 52 -6.66 -0.28 5.15
CA MET A 52 -6.89 0.46 3.91
C MET A 52 -7.61 -0.47 2.92
N LYS A 53 -8.64 0.06 2.25
CA LYS A 53 -9.45 -0.67 1.27
C LYS A 53 -9.46 0.06 -0.06
N THR A 54 -9.16 -0.66 -1.13
CA THR A 54 -9.25 -0.13 -2.50
C THR A 54 -10.15 -1.02 -3.34
N LEU A 55 -11.03 -0.40 -4.12
CA LEU A 55 -11.75 -1.05 -5.20
C LEU A 55 -10.83 -1.08 -6.42
N VAL A 56 -10.59 -2.25 -6.98
CA VAL A 56 -9.83 -2.44 -8.21
C VAL A 56 -10.78 -2.99 -9.25
N ASN A 57 -10.99 -2.24 -10.33
CA ASN A 57 -11.73 -2.73 -11.49
C ASN A 57 -10.74 -3.29 -12.51
N LEU A 58 -10.81 -4.59 -12.77
CA LEU A 58 -9.96 -5.30 -13.72
C LEU A 58 -10.85 -6.10 -14.66
N LYS A 59 -10.84 -5.76 -15.95
CA LYS A 59 -11.66 -6.41 -17.00
C LYS A 59 -13.15 -6.47 -16.62
N ASP A 60 -13.70 -5.33 -16.22
CA ASP A 60 -15.11 -5.18 -15.82
C ASP A 60 -15.52 -6.02 -14.59
N GLN A 61 -14.54 -6.52 -13.83
CA GLN A 61 -14.77 -7.20 -12.56
C GLN A 61 -14.15 -6.40 -11.41
N ASP A 62 -14.95 -6.20 -10.37
CA ASP A 62 -14.55 -5.48 -9.17
C ASP A 62 -13.94 -6.42 -8.13
N PHE A 63 -12.82 -5.99 -7.56
CA PHE A 63 -12.14 -6.65 -6.45
C PHE A 63 -11.92 -5.64 -5.33
N ILE A 64 -12.12 -6.06 -4.08
CA ILE A 64 -11.74 -5.26 -2.93
C ILE A 64 -10.42 -5.79 -2.38
N ILE A 65 -9.39 -4.96 -2.41
CA ILE A 65 -8.12 -5.24 -1.75
C ILE A 65 -8.15 -4.58 -0.37
N GLU A 66 -7.93 -5.38 0.67
CA GLU A 66 -7.81 -4.92 2.05
C GLU A 66 -6.39 -5.18 2.57
N VAL A 67 -5.78 -4.14 3.14
CA VAL A 67 -4.49 -4.26 3.83
C VAL A 67 -4.71 -4.83 5.22
N VAL A 68 -3.97 -5.88 5.55
CA VAL A 68 -3.97 -6.53 6.87
C VAL A 68 -2.56 -6.56 7.43
N GLU A 69 -2.42 -6.81 8.73
CA GLU A 69 -1.13 -7.10 9.34
C GLU A 69 -0.83 -8.60 9.20
N THR A 70 0.42 -8.93 8.87
CA THR A 70 0.93 -10.30 8.91
C THR A 70 2.37 -10.33 9.40
N PHE A 71 2.90 -11.53 9.62
CA PHE A 71 4.23 -11.76 10.15
C PHE A 71 5.09 -12.52 9.16
N SER A 72 6.33 -12.08 9.02
CA SER A 72 7.39 -12.79 8.30
C SER A 72 8.58 -13.03 9.22
N ASN A 73 9.61 -13.72 8.72
CA ASN A 73 10.89 -13.85 9.41
C ASN A 73 11.57 -12.49 9.68
N TYR A 74 11.11 -11.41 9.02
CA TYR A 74 11.62 -10.05 9.16
C TYR A 74 10.67 -9.14 9.98
N GLY A 75 9.73 -9.74 10.73
CA GLY A 75 8.79 -9.03 11.60
C GLY A 75 7.45 -8.73 10.95
N GLN A 76 6.78 -7.71 11.50
CA GLN A 76 5.45 -7.27 11.06
C GLN A 76 5.52 -6.62 9.68
N ILE A 77 4.72 -7.12 8.74
CA ILE A 77 4.64 -6.65 7.37
C ILE A 77 3.18 -6.46 6.94
N PRO A 78 2.89 -5.61 5.94
CA PRO A 78 1.57 -5.54 5.34
C PRO A 78 1.27 -6.80 4.52
N GLY A 79 0.12 -7.41 4.78
CA GLY A 79 -0.52 -8.42 3.94
C GLY A 79 -1.68 -7.83 3.14
N TYR A 80 -2.15 -8.55 2.13
CA TYR A 80 -3.23 -8.11 1.24
C TYR A 80 -4.23 -9.24 1.03
N ILE A 81 -5.50 -8.98 1.35
CA ILE A 81 -6.61 -9.90 1.07
C ILE A 81 -7.38 -9.35 -0.14
N CYS A 82 -7.61 -10.21 -1.13
CA CYS A 82 -8.49 -9.94 -2.25
C CYS A 82 -9.86 -10.56 -1.98
N LYS A 83 -10.93 -9.78 -2.13
CA LYS A 83 -12.32 -10.19 -1.98
C LYS A 83 -13.08 -9.92 -3.27
#